data_AF-A0A4U9HCJ2-F1
#
_entry.id   AF-A0A4U9HCJ2-F1
#
_cell.length_a   1.000
_cell.length_b   1.000
_cell.length_c   1.000
_cell.angle_alpha   90.00
_cell.angle_beta   90.00
_cell.angle_gamma   90.00
#
_symmetry.space_group_name_H-M   'P 1'
#
loop_
_entity.id
_entity.type
_entity.pdbx_description
1 polymer ?
#
loop_
_entity_poly.entity_id
_entity_poly.type
_entity_poly.pdbx_seq_one_letter_code
_entity_poly.pdbx_strand_id
1 'polypeptide(L)'
;MKTCFPSRKKNGENYATLDEMMALIGQEPHGSWLAGTNNMWHGGIHISEISAPGSVLKPNMAETAVPLQCMADGEVVAWRLNKDYQRSTYLDQPVQYTTTFVLVKSTCLPDKSKEQTQLDFYSLYMGWRRCLRLRNANAWLPKKR
;
A
#
# COMPACT_ATOMS: atom_id res chain seq x y z
N MET A 1 -18.63 0.13 4.09
CA MET A 1 -17.22 0.11 3.67
C MET A 1 -17.18 -0.10 2.17
N LYS A 2 -16.62 0.85 1.43
CA LYS A 2 -16.35 0.71 0.00
C LYS A 2 -14.95 0.16 -0.17
N THR A 3 -14.80 -0.86 -1.01
CA THR A 3 -13.51 -1.51 -1.25
C THR A 3 -13.05 -1.38 -2.70
N CYS A 4 -11.74 -1.54 -2.91
CA CYS A 4 -11.12 -1.64 -4.24
C CYS A 4 -9.82 -2.45 -4.18
N PHE A 5 -9.29 -2.81 -5.35
CA PHE A 5 -7.95 -3.39 -5.43
C PHE A 5 -6.88 -2.34 -5.09
N PRO A 6 -5.79 -2.75 -4.41
CA PRO A 6 -4.75 -1.82 -3.96
C PRO A 6 -3.96 -1.21 -5.13
N SER A 7 -3.92 -1.87 -6.28
CA SER A 7 -3.21 -1.42 -7.49
C SER A 7 -4.14 -1.24 -8.68
N ARG A 8 -3.60 -0.60 -9.72
CA ARG A 8 -4.29 -0.28 -10.96
C ARG A 8 -3.38 -0.55 -12.15
N LYS A 9 -4.01 -0.71 -13.32
CA LYS A 9 -3.34 -0.87 -14.60
C LYS A 9 -2.52 0.37 -14.93
N LYS A 10 -1.58 0.24 -15.87
CA LYS A 10 -0.67 1.33 -16.29
C LYS A 10 -1.40 2.58 -16.79
N ASN A 11 -2.58 2.41 -17.38
CA ASN A 11 -3.45 3.51 -17.85
C ASN A 11 -4.28 4.16 -16.73
N GLY A 12 -4.16 3.69 -15.48
CA GLY A 12 -4.91 4.21 -14.34
C GLY A 12 -6.27 3.56 -14.09
N GLU A 13 -6.67 2.57 -14.89
CA GLU A 13 -7.92 1.83 -14.71
C GLU A 13 -7.79 0.75 -13.64
N ASN A 14 -8.93 0.37 -13.03
CA ASN A 14 -8.98 -0.74 -12.08
C ASN A 14 -8.87 -2.09 -12.80
N TYR A 15 -8.34 -3.08 -12.08
CA TYR A 15 -8.52 -4.49 -12.46
C TYR A 15 -10.00 -4.87 -12.36
N ALA A 16 -10.47 -5.67 -13.33
CA ALA A 16 -11.89 -5.97 -13.46
C ALA A 16 -12.33 -7.10 -12.53
N THR A 17 -11.45 -8.06 -12.26
CA THR A 17 -11.77 -9.27 -11.51
C THR A 17 -10.70 -9.61 -10.48
N LEU A 18 -11.09 -10.41 -9.50
CA LEU A 18 -10.17 -10.97 -8.52
C LEU A 18 -9.11 -11.86 -9.19
N ASP A 19 -9.52 -12.69 -10.15
CA ASP A 19 -8.60 -13.59 -10.85
C ASP A 19 -7.51 -12.84 -11.62
N GLU A 20 -7.86 -11.72 -12.26
CA GLU A 20 -6.89 -10.87 -12.96
C GLU A 20 -5.85 -10.31 -11.97
N MET A 21 -6.31 -9.81 -10.82
CA MET A 21 -5.42 -9.27 -9.79
C MET A 21 -4.56 -10.37 -9.14
N MET A 22 -5.16 -11.50 -8.78
CA MET A 22 -4.46 -12.61 -8.13
C MET A 22 -3.46 -13.30 -9.05
N ALA A 23 -3.72 -13.35 -10.37
CA ALA A 23 -2.75 -13.83 -11.35
C ALA A 23 -1.47 -12.98 -11.36
N LEU A 24 -1.58 -11.67 -11.13
CA LEU A 24 -0.42 -10.77 -11.03
C LEU A 24 0.26 -10.88 -9.66
N ILE A 25 -0.50 -10.91 -8.57
CA ILE A 25 0.05 -11.10 -7.22
C ILE A 25 0.79 -12.43 -7.09
N GLY A 26 0.31 -13.49 -7.76
CA GLY A 26 0.98 -14.78 -7.81
C GLY A 26 2.34 -14.76 -8.52
N GLN A 27 2.63 -13.72 -9.30
CA GLN A 27 3.91 -13.54 -9.99
C GLN A 27 4.89 -12.65 -9.21
N GLU A 28 4.52 -12.16 -8.03
CA GLU A 28 5.38 -11.31 -7.22
C GLU A 28 6.63 -12.09 -6.72
N PRO A 29 7.84 -11.57 -6.93
CA PRO A 29 9.09 -12.33 -6.79
C PRO A 29 9.43 -12.71 -5.35
N HIS A 30 8.86 -12.01 -4.38
CA HIS A 30 9.09 -12.23 -2.94
C HIS A 30 8.02 -13.10 -2.28
N GLY A 31 7.11 -13.66 -3.08
CA GLY A 31 6.09 -14.59 -2.65
C GLY A 31 4.69 -13.96 -2.64
N SER A 32 3.70 -14.83 -2.77
CA SER A 32 2.29 -14.48 -2.67
C SER A 32 1.80 -14.65 -1.22
N TRP A 33 0.56 -14.27 -0.97
CA TRP A 33 -0.17 -14.67 0.24
C TRP A 33 -0.48 -16.17 0.16
N LEU A 34 -0.29 -17.07 1.13
CA LEU A 34 0.09 -17.01 2.56
C LEU A 34 1.55 -17.42 2.86
N ALA A 35 2.33 -17.75 1.83
CA ALA A 35 3.66 -18.33 1.96
C ALA A 35 4.68 -17.53 1.15
N GLY A 36 5.74 -17.07 1.83
CA GLY A 36 6.86 -16.41 1.18
C GLY A 36 7.72 -17.40 0.40
N THR A 37 8.56 -16.92 -0.52
CA THR A 37 9.53 -17.76 -1.24
C THR A 37 10.58 -18.42 -0.34
N ASN A 38 10.63 -18.04 0.93
CA ASN A 38 11.46 -18.61 1.99
C ASN A 38 10.75 -19.70 2.81
N ASN A 39 9.58 -20.20 2.38
CA ASN A 39 8.75 -21.17 3.09
C ASN A 39 8.30 -20.73 4.49
N MET A 40 8.32 -19.42 4.78
CA MET A 40 7.79 -18.86 6.01
C MET A 40 6.42 -18.23 5.78
N TRP A 41 5.66 -18.12 6.87
CA TRP A 41 4.38 -17.40 6.87
C TRP A 41 4.58 -15.97 6.39
N HIS A 42 3.81 -15.58 5.39
CA HIS A 42 3.85 -14.27 4.80
C HIS A 42 2.52 -13.55 5.07
N GLY A 43 2.55 -12.68 6.09
CA GLY A 43 1.36 -11.97 6.60
C GLY A 43 0.88 -10.80 5.74
N GLY A 44 1.32 -10.70 4.48
CA GLY A 44 0.92 -9.62 3.58
C GLY A 44 1.03 -10.01 2.11
N ILE A 45 0.86 -9.01 1.24
CA ILE A 45 1.11 -9.12 -0.19
C ILE A 45 2.19 -8.12 -0.59
N HIS A 46 3.06 -8.52 -1.51
CA HIS A 46 3.97 -7.59 -2.16
C HIS A 46 3.27 -6.97 -3.38
N ILE A 47 3.58 -5.70 -3.63
CA ILE A 47 3.14 -4.99 -4.83
C ILE A 47 4.39 -4.41 -5.49
N SER A 48 4.65 -4.80 -6.73
CA SER A 48 5.76 -4.30 -7.54
C SER A 48 5.27 -3.75 -8.89
N GLU A 49 6.20 -3.54 -9.84
CA GLU A 49 5.84 -3.20 -11.22
C GLU A 49 5.01 -4.31 -11.91
N ILE A 50 5.00 -5.53 -11.37
CA ILE A 50 4.21 -6.65 -11.90
C ILE A 50 2.72 -6.42 -11.65
N SER A 51 2.31 -6.24 -10.40
CA SER A 51 0.90 -6.03 -10.04
C SER A 51 0.47 -4.55 -10.04
N ALA A 52 1.41 -3.61 -10.13
CA ALA A 52 1.16 -2.17 -10.19
C ALA A 52 2.12 -1.43 -11.15
N PRO A 53 2.06 -1.72 -12.46
CA PRO A 53 3.03 -1.22 -13.45
C PRO A 53 3.11 0.30 -13.58
N GLY A 54 2.03 1.02 -13.26
CA GLY A 54 2.00 2.48 -13.27
C GLY A 54 2.49 3.14 -11.97
N SER A 55 2.68 2.37 -10.90
CA SER A 55 2.87 2.91 -9.54
C SER A 55 4.32 3.08 -9.12
N VAL A 56 5.26 2.49 -9.86
CA VAL A 56 6.70 2.62 -9.57
C VAL A 56 7.19 4.00 -9.95
N LEU A 57 7.61 4.77 -8.94
CA LEU A 57 8.15 6.11 -9.14
C LEU A 57 9.58 6.05 -9.69
N LYS A 58 9.72 6.18 -11.00
CA LYS A 58 11.00 6.38 -11.69
C LYS A 58 11.30 7.89 -11.85
N PRO A 59 12.58 8.31 -12.01
CA PRO A 59 12.89 9.69 -12.39
C PRO A 59 12.03 10.10 -13.60
N ASN A 60 11.42 11.29 -13.55
CA ASN A 60 10.53 11.85 -14.57
C ASN A 60 9.14 11.19 -14.74
N MET A 61 8.76 10.22 -13.91
CA MET A 61 7.42 9.61 -13.95
C MET A 61 6.47 10.15 -12.87
N ALA A 62 6.89 11.16 -12.09
CA ALA A 62 6.12 11.63 -10.95
C ALA A 62 4.73 12.19 -11.33
N GLU A 63 4.60 12.81 -12.49
CA GLU A 63 3.32 13.38 -12.97
C GLU A 63 2.42 12.35 -13.66
N THR A 64 3.00 11.24 -14.12
CA THR A 64 2.28 10.18 -14.86
C THR A 64 2.09 8.91 -14.03
N ALA A 65 2.59 8.89 -12.80
CA ALA A 65 2.47 7.74 -11.91
C ALA A 65 1.02 7.52 -11.51
N VAL A 66 0.61 6.25 -11.53
CA VAL A 66 -0.68 5.79 -11.05
C VAL A 66 -0.55 5.48 -9.57
N PRO A 67 -1.18 6.24 -8.65
CA PRO A 67 -1.04 5.97 -7.22
C PRO A 67 -1.76 4.67 -6.84
N LEU A 68 -1.17 3.94 -5.88
CA LEU A 68 -1.87 2.85 -5.19
C LEU A 68 -3.06 3.39 -4.41
N GLN A 69 -3.99 2.49 -4.11
CA GLN A 69 -5.25 2.77 -3.46
C GLN A 69 -5.29 2.12 -2.09
N CYS A 70 -5.92 2.80 -1.12
CA CYS A 70 -6.36 2.11 0.09
C CYS A 70 -7.48 1.14 -0.29
N MET A 71 -7.36 -0.12 0.12
CA MET A 71 -8.28 -1.19 -0.28
C MET A 71 -9.68 -1.03 0.30
N ALA A 72 -9.80 -0.23 1.36
CA ALA A 72 -11.04 0.16 1.98
C ALA A 72 -11.00 1.66 2.31
N ASP A 73 -12.17 2.29 2.27
CA ASP A 73 -12.35 3.62 2.86
C ASP A 73 -12.08 3.59 4.37
N GLY A 74 -11.51 4.67 4.89
CA GLY A 74 -11.09 4.71 6.28
C GLY A 74 -10.31 5.96 6.66
N GLU A 75 -9.81 5.97 7.88
CA GLU A 75 -9.02 7.05 8.46
C GLU A 75 -7.54 6.65 8.57
N VAL A 76 -6.62 7.55 8.22
CA VAL A 76 -5.20 7.37 8.51
C VAL A 76 -4.97 7.62 10.00
N VAL A 77 -4.78 6.54 10.76
CA VAL A 77 -4.67 6.59 12.24
C VAL A 77 -3.22 6.57 12.73
N ALA A 78 -2.28 6.14 11.90
CA ALA A 78 -0.85 6.23 12.18
C ALA A 78 -0.06 6.27 10.88
N TRP A 79 1.07 6.97 10.88
CA TRP A 79 1.96 7.01 9.73
C TRP A 79 3.38 7.40 10.14
N ARG A 80 4.34 7.00 9.31
CA ARG A 80 5.73 7.47 9.32
C ARG A 80 6.16 7.65 7.87
N LEU A 81 6.86 8.74 7.56
CA LEU A 81 7.43 8.96 6.23
C LEU A 81 8.94 9.19 6.34
N ASN A 82 9.73 8.35 5.67
CA ASN A 82 11.14 8.60 5.47
C ASN A 82 11.35 9.58 4.31
N LYS A 83 12.22 10.58 4.50
CA LYS A 83 12.65 11.46 3.41
C LYS A 83 13.39 10.67 2.34
N ASP A 84 14.33 9.85 2.77
CA ASP A 84 15.22 9.04 1.94
C ASP A 84 15.25 7.60 2.46
N TYR A 85 15.56 6.64 1.59
CA TYR A 85 15.88 5.28 2.03
C TYR A 85 17.03 5.33 3.03
N GLN A 86 16.87 4.58 4.12
CA GLN A 86 17.93 4.38 5.09
C GLN A 86 18.87 3.29 4.58
N ARG A 87 20.11 3.32 5.08
CA ARG A 87 21.14 2.34 4.76
C ARG A 87 21.56 1.63 6.04
N SER A 88 21.79 0.33 5.96
CA SER A 88 22.37 -0.49 7.03
C SER A 88 23.26 -1.56 6.42
N THR A 89 23.83 -2.40 7.27
CA THR A 89 24.53 -3.62 6.89
C THR A 89 23.77 -4.82 7.46
N TYR A 90 23.52 -5.84 6.66
CA TYR A 90 22.92 -7.10 7.08
C TYR A 90 23.75 -8.26 6.50
N LEU A 91 24.28 -9.13 7.37
CA LEU A 91 25.22 -10.20 6.98
C LEU A 91 26.39 -9.67 6.12
N ASP A 92 27.00 -8.57 6.57
CA ASP A 92 28.09 -7.85 5.86
C ASP A 92 27.73 -7.31 4.46
N GLN A 93 26.45 -7.39 4.06
CA GLN A 93 25.96 -6.80 2.82
C GLN A 93 25.30 -5.45 3.07
N PRO A 94 25.61 -4.41 2.28
CA PRO A 94 24.91 -3.14 2.37
C PRO A 94 23.44 -3.33 1.95
N VAL A 95 22.52 -2.90 2.80
CA VAL A 95 21.08 -2.97 2.55
C VAL A 95 20.44 -1.60 2.61
N GLN A 96 19.40 -1.41 1.79
CA GLN A 96 18.53 -0.24 1.85
C GLN A 96 17.18 -0.64 2.43
N TYR A 97 16.66 0.17 3.33
CA TYR A 97 15.35 -0.06 3.94
C TYR A 97 14.61 1.26 4.15
N THR A 98 13.31 1.16 4.37
CA THR A 98 12.46 2.30 4.69
C THR A 98 11.60 1.93 5.88
N THR A 99 11.39 2.89 6.78
CA THR A 99 10.40 2.75 7.85
C THR A 99 9.11 3.48 7.50
N THR A 100 8.94 3.89 6.24
CA THR A 100 7.71 4.53 5.78
C THR A 100 6.56 3.55 5.89
N PHE A 101 5.52 3.96 6.59
CA PHE A 101 4.26 3.25 6.63
C PHE A 101 3.07 4.20 6.75
N VAL A 102 1.91 3.72 6.34
CA VAL A 102 0.60 4.33 6.60
C VAL A 102 -0.33 3.23 7.11
N LEU A 103 -1.01 3.49 8.22
CA LEU A 103 -2.01 2.61 8.81
C LEU A 103 -3.39 3.23 8.64
N VAL A 104 -4.28 2.53 7.95
CA VAL A 104 -5.66 2.95 7.71
C VAL A 104 -6.59 2.11 8.57
N LYS A 105 -7.41 2.76 9.38
CA LYS A 105 -8.52 2.15 10.11
C LYS A 105 -9.78 2.26 9.28
N SER A 106 -10.38 1.13 8.95
CA SER A 106 -11.65 1.03 8.24
C SER A 106 -12.69 0.41 9.15
N THR A 107 -13.81 1.10 9.34
CA THR A 107 -14.92 0.60 10.16
C THR A 107 -15.98 -0.01 9.25
N CYS A 108 -16.30 -1.28 9.51
CA CYS A 108 -17.42 -1.96 8.88
C CYS A 108 -18.53 -2.17 9.91
N LEU A 109 -19.75 -1.80 9.54
CA LEU A 109 -20.96 -2.14 10.27
C LEU A 109 -21.77 -3.08 9.40
N PRO A 110 -21.61 -4.42 9.55
CA PRO A 110 -22.26 -5.40 8.68
C PRO A 110 -23.79 -5.31 8.76
N ASP A 111 -24.32 -5.12 9.97
CA ASP A 111 -25.74 -4.88 10.22
C ASP A 111 -25.91 -3.49 10.83
N LYS A 112 -26.47 -2.55 10.06
CA LYS A 112 -26.68 -1.16 10.47
C LYS A 112 -27.61 -1.01 11.68
N SER A 113 -28.41 -2.02 12.00
CA SER A 113 -29.32 -2.02 13.14
C SER A 113 -28.68 -2.55 14.43
N LYS A 114 -27.47 -3.13 14.34
CA LYS A 114 -26.77 -3.78 15.45
C LYS A 114 -25.37 -3.21 15.60
N GLU A 115 -25.26 -2.06 16.26
CA GLU A 115 -23.99 -1.36 16.48
C GLU A 115 -22.93 -2.24 17.16
N GLN A 116 -23.33 -3.20 18.00
CA GLN A 116 -22.43 -4.16 18.64
C GLN A 116 -21.72 -5.12 17.66
N THR A 117 -22.16 -5.17 16.39
CA THR A 117 -21.53 -5.98 15.33
C THR A 117 -20.46 -5.20 14.55
N GLN A 118 -20.16 -3.97 14.95
CA GLN A 118 -19.12 -3.16 14.35
C GLN A 118 -17.75 -3.86 14.42
N LEU A 119 -17.04 -3.85 13.30
CA LEU A 119 -15.68 -4.36 13.18
C LEU A 119 -14.75 -3.25 12.67
N ASP A 120 -13.62 -3.09 13.35
CA ASP A 120 -12.55 -2.19 12.92
C ASP A 120 -11.43 -3.03 12.30
N PHE A 121 -11.14 -2.74 11.03
CA PHE A 121 -10.04 -3.33 10.27
C PHE A 121 -8.88 -2.35 10.18
N TYR A 122 -7.66 -2.86 10.26
CA TYR A 122 -6.44 -2.06 10.13
C TYR A 122 -5.63 -2.56 8.95
N SER A 123 -5.47 -1.72 7.92
CA SER A 123 -4.67 -2.01 6.73
C SER A 123 -3.34 -1.26 6.81
N LEU A 124 -2.24 -2.01 6.82
CA LEU A 124 -0.87 -1.48 6.93
C LEU A 124 -0.21 -1.44 5.54
N TYR A 125 0.16 -0.24 5.08
CA TYR A 125 0.87 -0.02 3.82
C TYR A 125 2.33 0.36 4.11
N MET A 126 3.30 -0.36 3.53
CA MET A 126 4.73 -0.19 3.81
C MET A 126 5.59 -0.25 2.54
N GLY A 127 6.87 0.12 2.66
CA GLY A 127 7.87 -0.12 1.60
C GLY A 127 8.12 1.05 0.64
N TRP A 128 7.60 2.24 0.96
CA TRP A 128 7.67 3.40 0.06
C TRP A 128 8.82 4.36 0.41
N ARG A 129 9.32 5.07 -0.60
CA ARG A 129 10.08 6.32 -0.43
C ARG A 129 9.16 7.53 -0.60
N ARG A 130 9.42 8.61 0.12
CA ARG A 130 8.77 9.91 -0.15
C ARG A 130 8.99 10.33 -1.60
N CYS A 131 7.92 10.70 -2.29
CA CYS A 131 7.98 11.49 -3.52
C CYS A 131 8.31 12.95 -3.14
N LEU A 132 9.29 13.57 -3.81
CA LEU A 132 9.76 14.94 -3.54
C LEU A 132 8.66 16.02 -3.63
N ARG A 133 7.45 15.68 -4.09
CA ARG A 133 6.30 16.58 -4.17
C ARG A 133 5.34 16.58 -2.97
N LEU A 134 5.56 15.75 -1.93
CA LEU A 134 4.91 15.95 -0.62
C LEU A 134 5.45 17.19 0.14
N ARG A 135 5.88 18.25 -0.56
CA ARG A 135 6.18 19.56 0.05
C ARG A 135 4.89 20.30 0.46
N ASN A 136 3.73 19.90 -0.08
CA ASN A 136 2.42 20.47 0.25
C ASN A 136 1.50 19.46 0.96
N ALA A 137 1.99 18.80 2.02
CA ALA A 137 1.13 18.00 2.91
C ALA A 137 0.03 18.84 3.60
N ASN A 138 0.13 20.18 3.56
CA ASN A 138 -0.92 21.10 3.98
C ASN A 138 -2.19 21.07 3.11
N ALA A 139 -2.16 20.40 1.95
CA ALA A 139 -3.34 20.25 1.09
C ALA A 139 -4.24 19.05 1.48
N TRP A 140 -3.75 18.14 2.33
CA TRP A 140 -4.45 16.92 2.74
C TRP A 140 -4.70 16.81 4.25
N LEU A 141 -4.17 17.75 5.04
CA LEU A 141 -4.51 17.86 6.45
C LEU A 141 -5.85 18.60 6.57
N PRO A 142 -6.85 18.09 7.33
CA PRO A 142 -7.99 18.91 7.69
C PRO A 142 -7.45 20.16 8.39
N LYS A 143 -7.80 21.33 7.88
CA LYS A 143 -7.51 22.59 8.56
C LYS A 143 -8.05 22.47 9.97
N LYS A 144 -7.17 22.50 10.97
CA LYS A 144 -7.59 22.68 12.36
C LYS A 144 -8.43 23.96 12.40
N ARG A 145 -9.66 23.85 12.91
CA ARG A 145 -10.52 24.99 13.23
C ARG A 145 -9.85 25.83 14.32
#